data_AF-A0A941GYL9-F1
#
_entry.id   AF-A0A941GYL9-F1
#
_cell.length_a   1.000
_cell.length_b   1.000
_cell.length_c   1.000
_cell.angle_alpha   90.00
_cell.angle_beta   90.00
_cell.angle_gamma   90.00
#
_symmetry.space_group_name_H-M   'P 1'
#
loop_
_entity.id
_entity.type
_entity.pdbx_description
1 polymer ?
#
loop_
_entity_poly.entity_id
_entity_poly.type
_entity_poly.pdbx_seq_one_letter_code
_entity_poly.pdbx_strand_id
1 'polypeptide(L)' 'MSKEERQKALFEMSDEDIDFSDIPELDETFLENAKRVENTIVVKDDVINWFKNHAKGKNYKVLINDVLENYIEHQVES' A
#
# COMPACT_ATOMS: atom_id res chain seq x y z
N MET A 1 -36.59 -7.60 11.66
CA MET A 1 -36.35 -6.38 12.45
C MET A 1 -36.39 -5.16 11.55
N SER A 2 -37.18 -4.16 11.93
CA SER A 2 -37.14 -2.80 11.37
C SER A 2 -35.80 -2.13 11.68
N LYS A 3 -35.45 -1.09 10.92
CA LYS A 3 -34.24 -0.27 11.16
C LYS A 3 -34.24 0.35 12.55
N GLU A 4 -35.41 0.79 13.02
CA GLU A 4 -35.59 1.40 14.34
C GLU A 4 -35.34 0.39 15.48
N GLU A 5 -35.80 -0.85 15.30
CA GLU A 5 -35.56 -1.94 16.26
C GLU A 5 -34.07 -2.30 16.34
N ARG A 6 -33.37 -2.32 15.20
CA ARG A 6 -31.91 -2.56 15.16
C ARG A 6 -31.15 -1.43 15.85
N GLN A 7 -31.52 -0.17 15.60
CA GLN A 7 -30.87 0.98 16.25
C GLN A 7 -31.05 0.94 17.76
N LYS A 8 -32.27 0.67 18.25
CA LYS A 8 -32.52 0.55 19.68
C LYS A 8 -31.67 -0.55 20.32
N ALA A 9 -31.60 -1.72 19.70
CA ALA A 9 -30.76 -2.81 20.18
C ALA A 9 -29.26 -2.43 20.22
N LEU A 10 -28.76 -1.72 19.20
CA LEU A 10 -27.37 -1.23 19.16
C LEU A 10 -27.06 -0.21 20.28
N PHE A 11 -28.01 0.64 20.64
CA PHE A 11 -27.83 1.63 21.72
C PHE A 11 -27.93 1.03 23.13
N GLU A 12 -28.64 -0.08 23.28
CA GLU A 12 -28.82 -0.79 24.56
C GLU A 12 -27.76 -1.87 24.78
N MET A 13 -26.99 -2.23 23.75
CA MET A 13 -25.91 -3.22 23.78
C MET A 13 -24.72 -2.70 24.59
N SER A 14 -24.18 -3.53 25.47
CA SER A 14 -22.96 -3.21 26.21
C SER A 14 -21.71 -3.48 25.36
N ASP A 15 -20.57 -2.87 25.73
CA ASP A 15 -19.30 -3.12 25.04
C ASP A 15 -18.89 -4.61 25.08
N GLU A 16 -19.29 -5.33 26.14
CA GLU A 16 -19.01 -6.77 26.32
C GLU A 16 -19.81 -7.66 25.36
N ASP A 17 -20.93 -7.16 24.84
CA ASP A 17 -21.77 -7.86 23.87
C ASP A 17 -21.33 -7.62 22.41
N ILE A 18 -20.33 -6.74 22.18
CA ILE A 18 -19.77 -6.50 20.85
C ILE A 18 -18.94 -7.71 20.42
N ASP A 19 -19.36 -8.37 19.33
CA ASP A 19 -18.60 -9.44 18.70
C ASP A 19 -17.50 -8.87 17.80
N PHE A 20 -16.24 -9.18 18.11
CA PHE A 20 -15.05 -8.81 17.34
C PHE A 20 -14.45 -9.99 16.56
N SER A 21 -15.15 -11.12 16.47
CA SER A 21 -14.64 -12.34 15.83
C SER A 21 -14.30 -12.16 14.33
N ASP A 22 -14.90 -11.18 13.67
CA ASP A 22 -14.67 -10.84 12.27
C ASP A 22 -13.56 -9.79 12.05
N ILE A 23 -13.19 -9.05 13.10
CA ILE A 23 -12.16 -8.00 13.06
C ILE A 23 -11.20 -8.26 14.23
N PRO A 24 -10.33 -9.28 14.11
CA PRO A 24 -9.35 -9.58 15.14
C PRO A 24 -8.38 -8.42 15.33
N GLU A 25 -7.79 -8.35 16.52
CA GLU A 25 -6.81 -7.31 16.84
C GLU A 25 -5.60 -7.37 15.91
N LEU A 26 -5.04 -6.19 15.60
CA LEU A 26 -3.86 -6.04 14.76
C LEU A 26 -2.60 -6.39 15.56
N ASP A 27 -2.39 -7.68 15.81
CA ASP A 27 -1.25 -8.18 16.58
C ASP A 27 -0.05 -8.57 15.69
N GLU A 28 1.02 -9.07 16.31
CA GLU A 28 2.21 -9.51 15.58
C GLU A 28 1.89 -10.68 14.62
N THR A 29 0.90 -11.52 14.95
CA THR A 29 0.48 -12.66 14.13
C THR A 29 -0.23 -12.23 12.85
N PHE A 30 -0.98 -11.12 12.90
CA PHE A 30 -1.61 -10.52 11.72
C PHE A 30 -0.59 -10.20 10.61
N LEU A 31 0.61 -9.77 11.00
CA LEU A 31 1.67 -9.40 10.07
C LEU A 31 2.61 -10.57 9.71
N GLU A 32 2.49 -11.74 10.36
CA GLU A 32 3.38 -12.90 10.11
C GLU A 32 3.44 -13.31 8.63
N ASN A 33 2.32 -13.19 7.92
CA ASN A 33 2.22 -13.57 6.51
C ASN A 33 2.32 -12.37 5.55
N ALA A 34 2.51 -11.15 6.08
CA ALA A 34 2.65 -9.96 5.25
C ALA A 34 3.96 -10.05 4.44
N LYS A 35 3.83 -10.07 3.11
CA LYS A 35 4.99 -10.08 2.21
C LYS A 35 5.28 -8.67 1.72
N ARG A 36 6.43 -8.12 2.11
CA ARG A 36 6.97 -6.91 1.48
C ARG A 36 7.41 -7.25 0.06
N VAL A 37 6.75 -6.68 -0.93
CA VAL A 37 7.14 -6.85 -2.33
C VAL A 37 8.14 -5.75 -2.68
N GLU A 38 9.44 -6.08 -2.64
CA GLU A 38 10.47 -5.22 -3.23
C GLU A 38 10.86 -5.74 -4.60
N ASN A 39 10.40 -5.06 -5.65
CA ASN A 39 10.89 -5.32 -6.99
C ASN A 39 12.32 -4.78 -7.09
N THR A 40 13.29 -5.66 -7.35
CA THR A 40 14.69 -5.28 -7.53
C THR A 40 15.05 -5.39 -9.00
N ILE A 41 15.53 -4.30 -9.58
CA ILE A 41 16.11 -4.28 -10.93
C ILE A 41 17.62 -4.02 -10.84
N VAL A 42 18.39 -4.70 -11.68
CA VAL A 42 19.83 -4.41 -11.81
C VAL A 42 20.00 -3.22 -12.73
N VAL A 43 20.56 -2.14 -12.20
CA VAL A 43 20.89 -0.92 -12.94
C VAL A 43 22.37 -0.67 -12.74
N LYS A 44 23.08 -0.27 -13.80
CA LYS A 44 24.51 0.03 -13.73
C LYS A 44 24.77 1.18 -12.75
N ASP A 45 25.92 1.13 -12.08
CA ASP A 45 26.28 2.10 -11.04
C ASP A 45 26.34 3.54 -11.55
N ASP A 46 26.86 3.75 -12.77
CA ASP A 46 26.92 5.05 -13.42
C ASP A 46 25.52 5.64 -13.67
N VAL A 47 24.59 4.80 -14.13
CA VAL A 47 23.19 5.17 -14.36
C VAL A 47 22.50 5.49 -13.03
N ILE A 48 22.66 4.67 -11.99
CA ILE A 48 22.12 4.95 -10.65
C ILE A 48 22.67 6.28 -10.11
N ASN A 49 23.98 6.51 -10.25
CA ASN A 49 24.63 7.74 -9.79
C ASN A 49 24.10 8.96 -10.54
N TRP A 50 23.84 8.83 -11.84
CA TRP A 50 23.17 9.86 -12.62
C TRP A 50 21.80 10.19 -12.01
N PHE A 51 20.94 9.21 -11.78
CA PHE A 51 19.61 9.45 -11.20
C PHE A 51 19.67 10.08 -9.80
N LYS A 52 20.60 9.63 -8.94
CA LYS A 52 20.81 10.21 -7.60
C LYS A 52 21.16 11.70 -7.66
N ASN A 53 22.01 12.09 -8.61
CA ASN A 53 22.46 13.48 -8.78
C ASN A 53 21.39 14.37 -9.45
N HIS A 54 20.50 13.79 -10.25
CA HIS A 54 19.52 14.53 -11.06
C HIS A 54 18.10 14.55 -10.47
N ALA A 55 17.87 13.87 -9.35
CA ALA A 55 16.53 13.76 -8.76
C ALA A 55 15.95 15.10 -8.22
N LYS A 56 16.74 16.19 -8.15
CA LYS A 56 16.29 17.57 -7.79
C LYS A 56 15.35 17.63 -6.56
N GLY A 57 15.62 16.81 -5.55
CA GLY A 57 14.80 16.74 -4.31
C GLY A 57 13.68 15.69 -4.33
N LYS A 58 13.41 15.04 -5.46
CA LYS A 58 12.62 13.80 -5.53
C LYS A 58 13.48 12.59 -5.14
N ASN A 59 12.83 11.49 -4.76
CA ASN A 59 13.52 10.22 -4.57
C ASN A 59 14.00 9.70 -5.94
N TYR A 60 15.28 9.35 -6.09
CA TYR A 60 15.85 8.86 -7.35
C TYR A 60 15.11 7.62 -7.89
N LYS A 61 14.50 6.80 -7.03
CA LYS A 61 13.66 5.68 -7.44
C LYS A 61 12.38 6.11 -8.15
N VAL A 62 11.77 7.23 -7.72
CA VAL A 62 10.59 7.80 -8.39
C VAL A 62 10.97 8.28 -9.78
N LEU A 63 12.09 9.00 -9.91
CA LEU A 63 12.56 9.47 -11.21
C LEU A 63 12.90 8.31 -12.18
N ILE A 64 13.45 7.20 -11.66
CA ILE A 64 13.68 5.99 -12.46
C ILE A 64 12.34 5.45 -13.00
N ASN A 65 11.32 5.35 -12.15
CA ASN A 65 10.01 4.86 -12.57
C ASN A 65 9.37 5.79 -13.62
N ASP A 66 9.36 7.10 -13.39
CA ASP A 66 8.82 8.09 -14.35
C ASP A 66 9.45 7.90 -15.74
N VAL A 67 10.76 7.66 -15.82
CA VAL A 67 11.47 7.44 -17.10
C VAL A 67 11.08 6.12 -17.74
N LEU A 68 10.97 5.04 -16.95
CA LEU A 68 10.59 3.72 -17.46
C LEU A 68 9.14 3.70 -17.96
N GLU A 69 8.22 4.35 -17.25
CA GLU A 69 6.81 4.49 -17.64
C GLU A 69 6.70 5.22 -18.99
N ASN A 70 7.33 6.39 -19.11
CA ASN A 70 7.35 7.14 -20.37
C ASN A 70 7.94 6.30 -21.52
N TYR A 71 9.03 5.57 -21.28
CA TYR A 71 9.62 4.71 -22.31
C TYR A 71 8.64 3.63 -22.78
N ILE A 72 7.95 2.96 -21.84
CA ILE A 72 6.98 1.92 -22.14
C ILE A 72 5.80 2.49 -22.94
N GLU A 73 5.25 3.63 -22.53
CA GLU A 73 4.15 4.31 -23.23
C GLU A 73 4.51 4.56 -24.71
N HIS A 74 5.69 5.12 -24.96
CA HIS A 74 6.15 5.38 -26.33
C HIS A 74 6.35 4.09 -27.16
N GLN A 75 6.68 2.96 -26.52
CA GLN A 75 6.82 1.67 -27.22
C GLN A 75 5.47 0.98 -27.49
N VAL A 76 4.45 1.24 -26.65
CA VAL A 76 3.12 0.64 -26.80
C VAL A 76 2.25 1.43 -27.78
N GLU A 77 2.45 2.74 -27.89
CA GLU A 77 1.75 3.61 -28.84
C GLU A 77 2.36 3.62 -30.25
N SER A 78 3.50 2.94 -30.46
CA SER A 78 4.17 2.75 -31.76
C SER A 78 3.80 1.42 -32.42
#